data_AF-S3ZL82-F1
#
_entry.id   AF-S3ZL82-F1
#
_cell.length_a   1.000
_cell.length_b   1.000
_cell.length_c   1.000
_cell.angle_alpha   90.00
_cell.angle_beta   90.00
_cell.angle_gamma   90.00
#
_symmetry.space_group_name_H-M   'P 1'
#
loop_
_entity.id
_entity.type
_entity.pdbx_description
1 polymer ?
#
loop_
_entity_poly.entity_id
_entity_poly.type
_entity_poly.pdbx_seq_one_letter_code
_entity_poly.pdbx_strand_id
1 'polypeptide(L)'
;MVVAVAFVAGVVGPASAGTDGGAGPRSAGRAPVKAGPAHRGQIGPAHRLTLVTGDRVTVDSKGRLLGFTPAKGRERIPVSTRTVRGHALVLPYDAQRLIDAGKVDQRLFDVTELTSEANRKAQRKGLKLIIGYRGVARGAKAGVRAAGDTTVRRTFSSLNADAVTTPHRDTAALWKTLTGGKRGTASGVRHVWLDGTRKASLDKSVKQIGAPKAWQAGLDGKGVRIAVLDTGVDATHPDLKGQIVDEKNFTDSSPSADTKDRVGHGTHVASTAAGTGAKSGGRFKGVAPGAKILNGKVLGDDGYGSDSQVIAGMEWAAAQGADVVNLSLGGDDAVGVDPLEAAVNRLSADRGVLFAIAAGNDGRRPRSPSAPSTARTSSRTSPARARAAATARSSRT
;
A
#
# COMPACT_ATOMS: atom_id res chain seq x y z
N MET A 1 35.46 -3.55 25.70
CA MET A 1 34.97 -2.46 26.58
C MET A 1 33.46 -2.56 26.58
N VAL A 2 32.90 -3.21 27.62
CA VAL A 2 31.47 -3.50 27.76
C VAL A 2 30.82 -2.28 28.40
N VAL A 3 29.82 -1.69 27.74
CA VAL A 3 29.01 -0.61 28.33
C VAL A 3 27.60 -1.13 28.53
N ALA A 4 27.28 -1.43 29.78
CA ALA A 4 25.95 -1.72 30.27
C ALA A 4 25.18 -0.40 30.47
N VAL A 5 23.93 -0.34 30.00
CA VAL A 5 23.03 0.79 30.24
C VAL A 5 22.03 0.38 31.31
N ALA A 6 22.10 1.03 32.47
CA ALA A 6 21.17 0.86 33.58
C ALA A 6 19.93 1.75 33.39
N PHE A 7 18.75 1.18 33.60
CA PHE A 7 17.47 1.89 33.71
C PHE A 7 17.29 2.38 35.16
N VAL A 8 17.06 3.68 35.35
CA VAL A 8 16.64 4.25 36.64
C VAL A 8 15.14 4.55 36.57
N ALA A 9 14.37 3.89 37.42
CA ALA A 9 12.96 4.16 37.68
C ALA A 9 12.84 5.25 38.75
N GLY A 10 12.18 6.37 38.42
CA GLY A 10 11.85 7.41 39.38
C GLY A 10 10.45 7.19 39.97
N VAL A 11 10.39 6.87 41.26
CA VAL A 11 9.20 6.95 42.11
C VAL A 11 9.26 8.27 42.87
N VAL A 12 8.18 9.06 42.88
CA VAL A 12 8.00 10.14 43.86
C VAL A 12 6.58 10.05 44.41
N GLY A 13 6.50 9.90 45.74
CA GLY A 13 5.28 9.86 46.56
C GLY A 13 4.76 11.26 46.96
N PRO A 14 3.79 11.33 47.90
CA PRO A 14 2.73 12.35 47.91
C PRO A 14 2.88 13.44 48.98
N ALA A 15 1.84 14.30 49.06
CA ALA A 15 1.50 15.35 50.04
C ALA A 15 1.83 16.79 49.57
N SER A 16 0.99 17.82 49.79
CA SER A 16 0.15 18.08 50.96
C SER A 16 -1.12 18.87 50.64
N ALA A 17 -2.18 18.61 51.43
CA ALA A 17 -3.39 19.40 51.52
C ALA A 17 -3.18 20.60 52.45
N GLY A 18 -3.72 21.76 52.06
CA GLY A 18 -3.97 22.89 52.95
C GLY A 18 -5.44 22.92 53.34
N THR A 19 -5.70 22.85 54.64
CA THR A 19 -7.01 22.95 55.28
C THR A 19 -7.29 24.40 55.68
N ASP A 20 -8.52 24.86 55.44
CA ASP A 20 -9.29 25.84 56.22
C ASP A 20 -10.66 25.92 55.52
N GLY A 21 -11.85 25.81 56.11
CA GLY A 21 -12.34 25.57 57.45
C GLY A 21 -13.88 25.69 57.36
N GLY A 22 -14.61 24.72 57.93
CA GLY A 22 -16.00 24.81 58.42
C GLY A 22 -17.15 25.30 57.52
N ALA A 23 -18.03 24.38 57.10
CA ALA A 23 -19.48 24.37 57.43
C ALA A 23 -20.23 23.27 56.65
N GLY A 24 -21.00 22.45 57.37
CA GLY A 24 -21.87 21.40 56.82
C GLY A 24 -23.14 21.92 56.11
N PRO A 25 -23.99 21.01 55.61
CA PRO A 25 -24.60 21.12 54.29
C PRO A 25 -25.99 21.79 54.29
N ARG A 26 -26.30 22.53 53.21
CA ARG A 26 -27.69 22.90 52.87
C ARG A 26 -27.98 22.61 51.40
N SER A 27 -28.89 21.65 51.20
CA SER A 27 -29.61 21.41 49.97
C SER A 27 -30.45 22.65 49.61
N ALA A 28 -30.30 23.17 48.40
CA ALA A 28 -31.27 24.09 47.81
C ALA A 28 -31.17 24.11 46.27
N GLY A 29 -32.28 23.74 45.63
CA GLY A 29 -32.83 24.48 44.49
C GLY A 29 -32.07 24.42 43.16
N ARG A 30 -32.51 23.53 42.29
CA ARG A 30 -32.25 23.58 40.84
C ARG A 30 -32.95 24.81 40.24
N ALA A 31 -32.20 25.81 39.81
CA ALA A 31 -32.70 26.91 38.97
C ALA A 31 -32.26 26.72 37.50
N PRO A 32 -33.10 27.08 36.51
CA PRO A 32 -32.87 26.74 35.11
C PRO A 32 -31.82 27.66 34.49
N VAL A 33 -30.78 27.07 33.90
CA VAL A 33 -29.81 27.81 33.10
C VAL A 33 -30.46 28.16 31.75
N LYS A 34 -30.63 29.47 31.49
CA LYS A 34 -31.11 30.01 30.22
C LYS A 34 -30.21 29.51 29.08
N ALA A 35 -30.84 28.99 28.02
CA ALA A 35 -30.16 28.57 26.80
C ALA A 35 -29.50 29.78 26.10
N GLY A 36 -28.16 29.79 26.06
CA GLY A 36 -27.42 30.65 25.15
C GLY A 36 -27.60 30.19 23.69
N PRO A 37 -27.49 31.10 22.72
CA PRO A 37 -27.75 30.80 21.32
C PRO A 37 -26.80 29.70 20.84
N ALA A 38 -27.39 28.65 20.24
CA ALA A 38 -26.63 27.56 19.65
C ALA A 38 -25.66 28.12 18.61
N HIS A 39 -24.36 27.99 18.86
CA HIS A 39 -23.34 28.15 17.83
C HIS A 39 -23.62 27.13 16.72
N ARG A 40 -24.31 27.58 15.66
CA ARG A 40 -24.28 26.92 14.35
C ARG A 40 -22.88 27.10 13.80
N GLY A 41 -21.94 26.28 14.28
CA GLY A 41 -20.68 26.08 13.58
C GLY A 41 -21.01 25.64 12.16
N GLN A 42 -20.46 26.33 11.17
CA GLN A 42 -20.63 25.98 9.77
C GLN A 42 -20.25 24.51 9.57
N ILE A 43 -21.25 23.67 9.34
CA ILE A 43 -21.07 22.24 9.09
C ILE A 43 -20.45 22.15 7.70
N GLY A 44 -19.18 21.74 7.62
CA GLY A 44 -18.54 21.40 6.35
C GLY A 44 -19.32 20.31 5.60
N PRO A 45 -19.00 20.03 4.33
CA PRO A 45 -19.78 19.09 3.51
C PRO A 45 -19.96 17.75 4.22
N ALA A 46 -21.21 17.37 4.47
CA ALA A 46 -21.57 16.12 5.13
C ALA A 46 -21.66 14.98 4.11
N HIS A 47 -21.09 13.83 4.44
CA HIS A 47 -21.15 12.63 3.61
C HIS A 47 -22.17 11.65 4.19
N ARG A 48 -23.13 11.24 3.37
CA ARG A 48 -24.08 10.17 3.69
C ARG A 48 -23.63 8.88 3.05
N LEU A 49 -23.54 7.81 3.85
CA LEU A 49 -23.19 6.47 3.38
C LEU A 49 -24.16 5.43 3.95
N THR A 50 -24.30 4.30 3.25
CA THR A 50 -25.05 3.14 3.73
C THR A 50 -24.05 2.05 4.07
N LEU A 51 -24.08 1.56 5.31
CA LEU A 51 -23.23 0.45 5.76
C LEU A 51 -23.70 -0.86 5.14
N VAL A 52 -22.85 -1.89 5.20
CA VAL A 52 -23.20 -3.23 4.71
C VAL A 52 -24.48 -3.77 5.36
N THR A 53 -24.79 -3.37 6.60
CA THR A 53 -26.00 -3.73 7.35
C THR A 53 -27.27 -3.04 6.85
N GLY A 54 -27.15 -2.06 5.95
CA GLY A 54 -28.23 -1.16 5.53
C GLY A 54 -28.41 0.07 6.42
N ASP A 55 -27.70 0.15 7.54
CA ASP A 55 -27.75 1.31 8.43
C ASP A 55 -27.14 2.53 7.73
N ARG A 56 -27.76 3.71 7.87
CA ARG A 56 -27.29 4.95 7.22
C ARG A 56 -26.54 5.82 8.21
N VAL A 57 -25.38 6.30 7.78
CA VAL A 57 -24.48 7.12 8.57
C VAL A 57 -24.26 8.44 7.85
N THR A 58 -24.32 9.54 8.59
CA THR A 58 -23.91 10.86 8.13
C THR A 58 -22.66 11.27 8.89
N VAL A 59 -21.59 11.62 8.18
CA VAL A 59 -20.31 12.06 8.76
C VAL A 59 -19.88 13.42 8.21
N ASP A 60 -19.07 14.14 8.96
CA ASP A 60 -18.41 15.35 8.47
C ASP A 60 -17.22 15.01 7.54
N SER A 61 -16.55 16.05 7.03
CA SER A 61 -15.36 15.90 6.18
C SER A 61 -14.16 15.24 6.87
N LYS A 62 -14.17 15.14 8.21
CA LYS A 62 -13.15 14.48 9.03
C LYS A 62 -13.57 13.07 9.46
N GLY A 63 -14.71 12.58 8.98
CA GLY A 63 -15.25 11.25 9.33
C GLY A 63 -15.93 11.18 10.70
N ARG A 64 -16.14 12.31 11.38
CA ARG A 64 -16.87 12.33 12.66
C ARG A 64 -18.34 12.10 12.42
N LEU A 65 -18.96 11.26 13.25
CA LEU A 65 -20.38 10.95 13.15
C LEU A 65 -21.24 12.18 13.45
N LEU A 66 -22.07 12.58 12.49
CA LEU A 66 -23.09 13.62 12.62
C LEU A 66 -24.49 13.05 12.83
N GLY A 67 -24.76 11.84 12.32
CA GLY A 67 -26.06 11.21 12.47
C GLY A 67 -26.04 9.73 12.09
N PHE A 68 -26.94 8.97 12.72
CA PHE A 68 -27.12 7.55 12.47
C PHE A 68 -28.62 7.25 12.31
N THR A 69 -28.97 6.50 11.28
CA THR A 69 -30.34 6.04 11.04
C THR A 69 -30.31 4.53 10.85
N PRO A 70 -30.85 3.74 11.81
CA PRO A 70 -30.92 2.29 11.68
C PRO A 70 -31.70 1.88 10.41
N ALA A 71 -31.32 0.75 9.79
CA ALA A 71 -32.15 0.15 8.76
C ALA A 71 -33.46 -0.38 9.37
N LYS A 72 -34.49 -0.56 8.53
CA LYS A 72 -35.78 -1.13 8.96
C LYS A 72 -35.57 -2.48 9.65
N GLY A 73 -36.10 -2.62 10.86
CA GLY A 73 -35.97 -3.84 11.67
C GLY A 73 -34.67 -3.94 12.49
N ARG A 74 -33.81 -2.91 12.47
CA ARG A 74 -32.56 -2.83 13.23
C ARG A 74 -32.59 -1.76 14.32
N GLU A 75 -33.75 -1.17 14.60
CA GLU A 75 -33.93 -0.03 15.51
C GLU A 75 -33.51 -0.35 16.95
N ARG A 76 -33.57 -1.63 17.35
CA ARG A 76 -33.20 -2.11 18.69
C ARG A 76 -31.75 -2.59 18.80
N ILE A 77 -30.95 -2.53 17.72
CA ILE A 77 -29.57 -3.00 17.75
C ILE A 77 -28.69 -1.86 18.29
N PRO A 78 -28.01 -2.05 19.44
CA PRO A 78 -27.10 -1.05 19.96
C PRO A 78 -25.94 -0.81 18.99
N VAL A 79 -25.51 0.44 18.87
CA VAL A 79 -24.40 0.86 18.02
C VAL A 79 -23.36 1.54 18.89
N SER A 80 -22.12 1.13 18.73
CA SER A 80 -20.97 1.79 19.36
C SER A 80 -20.17 2.56 18.33
N THR A 81 -19.59 3.67 18.74
CA THR A 81 -18.62 4.41 17.91
C THR A 81 -17.24 4.31 18.54
N ARG A 82 -16.21 4.12 17.72
CA ARG A 82 -14.83 4.00 18.19
C ARG A 82 -13.91 4.77 17.27
N THR A 83 -12.83 5.30 17.82
CA THR A 83 -11.73 5.84 17.03
C THR A 83 -10.53 4.92 17.18
N VAL A 84 -10.08 4.33 16.08
CA VAL A 84 -8.92 3.44 16.06
C VAL A 84 -7.92 4.00 15.07
N ARG A 85 -6.72 4.38 15.56
CA ARG A 85 -5.64 4.95 14.71
C ARG A 85 -6.10 6.13 13.84
N GLY A 86 -7.00 6.97 14.36
CA GLY A 86 -7.55 8.14 13.66
C GLY A 86 -8.71 7.82 12.70
N HIS A 87 -9.09 6.55 12.54
CA HIS A 87 -10.27 6.15 11.79
C HIS A 87 -11.49 6.07 12.70
N ALA A 88 -12.62 6.60 12.25
CA ALA A 88 -13.89 6.50 12.94
C ALA A 88 -14.63 5.22 12.49
N LEU A 89 -15.08 4.44 13.47
CA LEU A 89 -15.83 3.22 13.25
C LEU A 89 -17.22 3.34 13.86
N VAL A 90 -18.21 2.85 13.13
CA VAL A 90 -19.62 2.77 13.57
C VAL A 90 -20.01 1.30 13.57
N LEU A 91 -20.09 0.71 14.76
CA LEU A 91 -20.09 -0.73 14.98
C LEU A 91 -21.42 -1.16 15.61
N PRO A 92 -22.39 -1.64 14.81
CA PRO A 92 -23.56 -2.34 15.33
C PRO A 92 -23.17 -3.58 16.12
N TYR A 93 -23.85 -3.84 17.23
CA TYR A 93 -23.48 -4.90 18.17
C TYR A 93 -23.48 -6.31 17.55
N ASP A 94 -24.39 -6.57 16.61
CA ASP A 94 -24.45 -7.84 15.87
C ASP A 94 -23.27 -8.00 14.90
N ALA A 95 -22.82 -6.92 14.28
CA ALA A 95 -21.64 -6.90 13.44
C ALA A 95 -20.34 -7.05 14.26
N GLN A 96 -20.24 -6.42 15.43
CA GLN A 96 -19.05 -6.47 16.29
C GLN A 96 -18.64 -7.91 16.60
N ARG A 97 -19.61 -8.76 16.97
CA ARG A 97 -19.34 -10.18 17.26
C ARG A 97 -18.75 -10.93 16.07
N LEU A 98 -19.18 -10.60 14.84
CA LEU A 98 -18.66 -11.22 13.63
C LEU A 98 -17.27 -10.70 13.26
N ILE A 99 -16.98 -9.44 13.59
CA ILE A 99 -15.65 -8.84 13.46
C ILE A 99 -14.69 -9.52 14.44
N ASP A 100 -15.06 -9.63 15.71
CA ASP A 100 -14.24 -10.25 16.75
C ASP A 100 -13.97 -11.74 16.44
N ALA A 101 -14.93 -12.43 15.81
CA ALA A 101 -14.77 -13.80 15.34
C ALA A 101 -13.97 -13.95 14.01
N GLY A 102 -13.45 -12.85 13.45
CA GLY A 102 -12.69 -12.83 12.19
C GLY A 102 -13.51 -13.18 10.94
N LYS A 103 -14.84 -13.18 11.03
CA LYS A 103 -15.75 -13.54 9.93
C LYS A 103 -16.11 -12.34 9.06
N VAL A 104 -16.12 -11.14 9.62
CA VAL A 104 -16.47 -9.90 8.92
C VAL A 104 -15.34 -8.92 9.05
N ASP A 105 -14.97 -8.29 7.94
CA ASP A 105 -13.94 -7.26 7.90
C ASP A 105 -14.41 -5.99 8.60
N GLN A 106 -13.64 -5.54 9.59
CA GLN A 106 -13.89 -4.30 10.32
C GLN A 106 -13.99 -3.07 9.39
N ARG A 107 -13.30 -3.09 8.24
CA ARG A 107 -13.33 -1.98 7.27
C ARG A 107 -14.71 -1.74 6.65
N LEU A 108 -15.63 -2.71 6.74
CA LEU A 108 -17.03 -2.53 6.35
C LEU A 108 -17.81 -1.56 7.27
N PHE A 109 -17.19 -1.15 8.38
CA PHE A 109 -17.75 -0.27 9.40
C PHE A 109 -16.82 0.92 9.72
N ASP A 110 -15.72 1.06 8.98
CA ASP A 110 -14.80 2.20 9.05
C ASP A 110 -15.33 3.31 8.15
N VAL A 111 -15.99 4.30 8.75
CA VAL A 111 -16.65 5.38 8.00
C VAL A 111 -15.63 6.35 7.42
N THR A 112 -14.43 6.46 7.99
CA THR A 112 -13.33 7.23 7.43
C THR A 112 -12.85 6.61 6.11
N GLU A 113 -12.63 5.29 6.09
CA GLU A 113 -12.24 4.56 4.89
C GLU A 113 -13.34 4.58 3.82
N LEU A 114 -14.59 4.28 4.19
CA LEU A 114 -15.72 4.20 3.27
C LEU A 114 -16.09 5.55 2.64
N THR A 115 -15.84 6.66 3.34
CA THR A 115 -16.06 8.01 2.80
C THR A 115 -14.86 8.61 2.08
N SER A 116 -13.72 7.92 2.04
CA SER A 116 -12.58 8.39 1.25
C SER A 116 -12.97 8.59 -0.22
N GLU A 117 -12.38 9.59 -0.88
CA GLU A 117 -12.69 9.92 -2.27
C GLU A 117 -12.55 8.71 -3.21
N ALA A 118 -11.48 7.92 -3.01
CA ALA A 118 -11.22 6.71 -3.78
C ALA A 118 -12.35 5.68 -3.64
N ASN A 119 -12.79 5.38 -2.40
CA ASN A 119 -13.89 4.44 -2.18
C ASN A 119 -15.21 5.01 -2.67
N ARG A 120 -15.52 6.30 -2.48
CA ARG A 120 -16.73 6.91 -3.04
C ARG A 120 -16.81 6.77 -4.56
N LYS A 121 -15.71 7.01 -5.26
CA LYS A 121 -15.64 6.86 -6.73
C LYS A 121 -15.79 5.39 -7.13
N ALA A 122 -15.08 4.48 -6.47
CA ALA A 122 -15.07 3.07 -6.80
C ALA A 122 -16.37 2.33 -6.46
N GLN A 123 -17.07 2.77 -5.42
CA GLN A 123 -18.31 2.18 -4.89
C GLN A 123 -19.57 2.95 -5.33
N ARG A 124 -19.45 3.85 -6.32
CA ARG A 124 -20.57 4.69 -6.81
C ARG A 124 -21.78 3.87 -7.26
N LYS A 125 -21.54 2.73 -7.90
CA LYS A 125 -22.58 1.83 -8.43
C LYS A 125 -23.10 0.81 -7.39
N GLY A 126 -22.54 0.80 -6.18
CA GLY A 126 -22.86 -0.17 -5.14
C GLY A 126 -21.62 -0.56 -4.32
N LEU A 127 -21.86 -1.18 -3.16
CA LEU A 127 -20.84 -1.71 -2.28
C LEU A 127 -20.23 -2.98 -2.87
N LYS A 128 -18.91 -2.99 -3.02
CA LYS A 128 -18.13 -4.14 -3.50
C LYS A 128 -17.58 -4.94 -2.33
N LEU A 129 -17.79 -6.25 -2.39
CA LEU A 129 -17.42 -7.19 -1.33
C LEU A 129 -16.70 -8.39 -1.94
N ILE A 130 -15.90 -9.07 -1.12
CA ILE A 130 -15.39 -10.41 -1.40
C ILE A 130 -15.99 -11.36 -0.37
N ILE A 131 -16.75 -12.35 -0.82
CA ILE A 131 -17.45 -13.31 0.04
C ILE A 131 -16.75 -14.65 -0.10
N GLY A 132 -16.10 -15.11 0.97
CA GLY A 132 -15.46 -16.41 1.04
C GLY A 132 -16.40 -17.49 1.57
N TYR A 133 -16.30 -18.71 1.03
CA TYR A 133 -17.21 -19.81 1.32
C TYR A 133 -16.51 -21.03 1.95
N ARG A 134 -17.28 -21.89 2.63
CA ARG A 134 -16.85 -23.18 3.17
C ARG A 134 -17.32 -24.32 2.27
N GLY A 135 -16.39 -25.17 1.80
CA GLY A 135 -16.72 -26.28 0.90
C GLY A 135 -17.45 -25.81 -0.36
N VAL A 136 -18.38 -26.60 -0.89
CA VAL A 136 -19.08 -26.30 -2.14
C VAL A 136 -20.05 -25.10 -2.01
N ALA A 137 -20.69 -24.96 -0.84
CA ALA A 137 -21.57 -23.84 -0.46
C ALA A 137 -22.63 -23.41 -1.50
N ARG A 138 -23.26 -24.36 -2.22
CA ARG A 138 -24.24 -24.06 -3.29
C ARG A 138 -25.35 -23.11 -2.82
N GLY A 139 -25.93 -23.36 -1.66
CA GLY A 139 -27.00 -22.53 -1.09
C GLY A 139 -26.55 -21.11 -0.77
N ALA A 140 -25.37 -20.94 -0.17
CA ALA A 140 -24.83 -19.60 0.13
C ALA A 140 -24.53 -18.82 -1.14
N LYS A 141 -23.91 -19.46 -2.13
CA LYS A 141 -23.61 -18.88 -3.45
C LYS A 141 -24.88 -18.46 -4.20
N ALA A 142 -25.93 -19.27 -4.15
CA ALA A 142 -27.23 -18.93 -4.72
C ALA A 142 -27.92 -17.78 -3.98
N GLY A 143 -27.91 -17.82 -2.64
CA GLY A 143 -28.48 -16.76 -1.81
C GLY A 143 -27.85 -15.39 -2.07
N VAL A 144 -26.51 -15.33 -2.20
CA VAL A 144 -25.80 -14.08 -2.53
C VAL A 144 -26.21 -13.54 -3.90
N ARG A 145 -26.36 -14.41 -4.91
CA ARG A 145 -26.80 -14.02 -6.27
C ARG A 145 -28.26 -13.57 -6.30
N ALA A 146 -29.11 -14.09 -5.41
CA ALA A 146 -30.51 -13.73 -5.30
C ALA A 146 -30.77 -12.52 -4.39
N ALA A 147 -29.74 -11.96 -3.74
CA ALA A 147 -29.89 -10.84 -2.82
C ALA A 147 -30.01 -9.51 -3.57
N GLY A 148 -31.24 -9.14 -3.97
CA GLY A 148 -31.51 -7.93 -4.74
C GLY A 148 -30.79 -7.97 -6.09
N ASP A 149 -30.30 -6.82 -6.56
CA ASP A 149 -29.56 -6.76 -7.83
C ASP A 149 -28.03 -6.97 -7.63
N THR A 150 -27.67 -7.88 -6.72
CA THR A 150 -26.25 -8.21 -6.46
C THR A 150 -25.64 -8.93 -7.65
N THR A 151 -24.55 -8.38 -8.19
CA THR A 151 -23.84 -8.92 -9.35
C THR A 151 -22.51 -9.54 -8.95
N VAL A 152 -22.22 -10.75 -9.44
CA VAL A 152 -20.90 -11.37 -9.29
C VAL A 152 -19.98 -10.83 -10.38
N ARG A 153 -18.88 -10.17 -9.98
CA ARG A 153 -17.87 -9.64 -10.91
C ARG A 153 -16.76 -10.63 -11.21
N ARG A 154 -16.38 -11.46 -10.24
CA ARG A 154 -15.29 -12.43 -10.36
C ARG A 154 -15.44 -13.57 -9.36
N THR A 155 -15.01 -14.77 -9.74
CA THR A 155 -14.86 -15.91 -8.83
C THR A 155 -13.38 -16.24 -8.66
N PHE A 156 -12.98 -16.55 -7.43
CA PHE A 156 -11.62 -16.93 -7.04
C PHE A 156 -11.60 -18.38 -6.55
N SER A 157 -11.11 -19.30 -7.37
CA SER A 157 -11.04 -20.73 -7.02
C SER A 157 -10.11 -20.98 -5.83
N SER A 158 -8.95 -20.30 -5.77
CA SER A 158 -7.95 -20.46 -4.71
C SER A 158 -8.44 -20.01 -3.32
N LEU A 159 -9.33 -19.02 -3.28
CA LEU A 159 -9.92 -18.50 -2.04
C LEU A 159 -11.30 -19.10 -1.75
N ASN A 160 -11.85 -19.87 -2.69
CA ASN A 160 -13.25 -20.25 -2.74
C ASN A 160 -14.15 -19.05 -2.41
N ALA A 161 -14.04 -17.99 -3.20
CA ALA A 161 -14.70 -16.71 -2.95
C ALA A 161 -15.29 -16.08 -4.21
N ASP A 162 -16.32 -15.25 -4.05
CA ASP A 162 -16.89 -14.43 -5.11
C ASP A 162 -16.68 -12.94 -4.78
N ALA A 163 -16.14 -12.16 -5.72
CA ALA A 163 -16.21 -10.70 -5.68
C ALA A 163 -17.56 -10.25 -6.25
N VAL A 164 -18.30 -9.48 -5.45
CA VAL A 164 -19.65 -9.02 -5.79
C VAL A 164 -19.75 -7.50 -5.77
N THR A 165 -20.80 -6.96 -6.40
CA THR A 165 -21.24 -5.58 -6.25
C THR A 165 -22.73 -5.58 -5.91
N THR A 166 -23.09 -4.91 -4.83
CA THR A 166 -24.47 -4.84 -4.34
C THR A 166 -24.91 -3.38 -4.30
N PRO A 167 -26.03 -3.00 -4.94
CA PRO A 167 -26.57 -1.65 -4.82
C PRO A 167 -26.77 -1.25 -3.36
N HIS A 168 -26.53 0.02 -3.03
CA HIS A 168 -26.65 0.50 -1.64
C HIS A 168 -28.03 0.21 -1.03
N ARG A 169 -29.09 0.24 -1.83
CA ARG A 169 -30.47 -0.11 -1.43
C ARG A 169 -30.65 -1.58 -1.00
N ASP A 170 -29.81 -2.49 -1.50
CA ASP A 170 -29.95 -3.93 -1.29
C ASP A 170 -28.97 -4.48 -0.24
N THR A 171 -28.11 -3.62 0.32
CA THR A 171 -27.12 -3.98 1.36
C THR A 171 -27.76 -4.67 2.56
N ALA A 172 -28.90 -4.17 3.04
CA ALA A 172 -29.65 -4.80 4.13
C ALA A 172 -30.11 -6.24 3.80
N ALA A 173 -30.61 -6.45 2.58
CA ALA A 173 -31.04 -7.76 2.12
C ALA A 173 -29.85 -8.72 2.01
N LEU A 174 -28.74 -8.26 1.44
CA LEU A 174 -27.52 -9.05 1.38
C LEU A 174 -26.98 -9.37 2.77
N TRP A 175 -26.96 -8.42 3.70
CA TRP A 175 -26.48 -8.65 5.08
C TRP A 175 -27.30 -9.74 5.77
N LYS A 176 -28.63 -9.71 5.61
CA LYS A 176 -29.51 -10.77 6.12
C LYS A 176 -29.16 -12.13 5.52
N THR A 177 -28.89 -12.20 4.21
CA THR A 177 -28.42 -13.42 3.54
C THR A 177 -27.07 -13.89 4.06
N LEU A 178 -26.12 -12.99 4.32
CA LEU A 178 -24.77 -13.33 4.78
C LEU A 178 -24.70 -13.75 6.25
N THR A 179 -25.67 -13.35 7.07
CA THR A 179 -25.74 -13.63 8.52
C THR A 179 -26.83 -14.62 8.90
N GLY A 180 -27.79 -14.87 8.01
CA GLY A 180 -28.95 -15.72 8.28
C GLY A 180 -29.85 -15.19 9.40
N GLY A 181 -29.72 -13.92 9.80
CA GLY A 181 -30.48 -13.31 10.90
C GLY A 181 -30.17 -13.87 12.29
N LYS A 182 -29.09 -14.66 12.45
CA LYS A 182 -28.68 -15.29 13.72
C LYS A 182 -27.37 -14.68 14.23
N ARG A 183 -26.90 -15.13 15.42
CA ARG A 183 -25.64 -14.68 16.07
C ARG A 183 -24.34 -15.07 15.31
N GLY A 184 -24.40 -15.35 14.01
CA GLY A 184 -23.30 -15.91 13.20
C GLY A 184 -23.41 -15.55 11.71
N THR A 185 -22.47 -16.04 10.90
CA THR A 185 -22.62 -16.02 9.43
C THR A 185 -23.60 -17.12 9.00
N ALA A 186 -24.26 -16.93 7.86
CA ALA A 186 -25.09 -17.96 7.24
C ALA A 186 -24.28 -19.23 6.92
N SER A 187 -24.95 -20.37 6.93
CA SER A 187 -24.31 -21.65 6.62
C SER A 187 -23.62 -21.59 5.25
N GLY A 188 -22.35 -21.99 5.20
CA GLY A 188 -21.52 -21.93 3.99
C GLY A 188 -20.76 -20.62 3.78
N VAL A 189 -21.07 -19.53 4.49
CA VAL A 189 -20.28 -18.27 4.43
C VAL A 189 -19.15 -18.32 5.47
N ARG A 190 -17.91 -18.22 4.98
CA ARG A 190 -16.68 -18.23 5.79
C ARG A 190 -16.24 -16.83 6.19
N HIS A 191 -16.14 -15.91 5.21
CA HIS A 191 -15.68 -14.55 5.42
C HIS A 191 -16.45 -13.56 4.54
N VAL A 192 -16.59 -12.32 5.03
CA VAL A 192 -17.12 -11.18 4.26
C VAL A 192 -16.11 -10.04 4.38
N TRP A 193 -15.45 -9.72 3.27
CA TRP A 193 -14.44 -8.66 3.21
C TRP A 193 -14.89 -7.48 2.36
N LEU A 194 -14.40 -6.29 2.71
CA LEU A 194 -14.49 -5.14 1.81
C LEU A 194 -13.57 -5.38 0.62
N ASP A 195 -14.09 -5.25 -0.61
CA ASP A 195 -13.24 -5.12 -1.80
C ASP A 195 -12.70 -3.69 -1.87
N GLY A 196 -11.71 -3.44 -1.01
CA GLY A 196 -11.17 -2.11 -0.76
C GLY A 196 -10.33 -1.62 -1.92
N THR A 197 -10.38 -0.32 -2.20
CA THR A 197 -9.54 0.29 -3.24
C THR A 197 -8.06 0.28 -2.83
N ARG A 198 -7.16 0.24 -3.81
CA ARG A 198 -5.72 0.45 -3.63
C ARG A 198 -5.27 1.55 -4.57
N LYS A 199 -4.28 2.33 -4.14
CA LYS A 199 -3.66 3.40 -4.92
C LYS A 199 -2.17 3.11 -4.98
N ALA A 200 -1.60 3.11 -6.19
CA ALA A 200 -0.14 3.11 -6.36
C ALA A 200 0.42 4.37 -5.68
N SER A 201 1.41 4.21 -4.80
CA SER A 201 1.99 5.32 -4.04
C SER A 201 3.51 5.24 -4.12
N LEU A 202 4.10 6.16 -4.90
CA LEU A 202 5.55 6.35 -4.97
C LEU A 202 6.03 7.31 -3.86
N ASP A 203 5.17 8.24 -3.43
CA ASP A 203 5.47 9.29 -2.43
C ASP A 203 5.57 8.80 -0.98
N LYS A 204 5.10 7.58 -0.70
CA LYS A 204 5.18 6.98 0.65
C LYS A 204 6.37 6.03 0.79
N SER A 205 6.72 5.29 -0.25
CA SER A 205 7.75 4.25 -0.20
C SER A 205 9.12 4.81 0.19
N VAL A 206 9.53 5.92 -0.43
CA VAL A 206 10.81 6.60 -0.12
C VAL A 206 10.88 7.03 1.35
N LYS A 207 9.76 7.50 1.93
CA LYS A 207 9.70 7.87 3.35
C LYS A 207 9.75 6.65 4.26
N GLN A 208 9.09 5.56 3.88
CA GLN A 208 9.03 4.32 4.67
C GLN A 208 10.39 3.63 4.80
N ILE A 209 11.22 3.68 3.76
CA ILE A 209 12.59 3.12 3.81
C ILE A 209 13.59 4.01 4.54
N GLY A 210 13.15 5.15 5.09
CA GLY A 210 13.98 6.05 5.87
C GLY A 210 14.90 6.97 5.06
N ALA A 211 14.71 7.10 3.74
CA ALA A 211 15.54 7.97 2.90
C ALA A 211 15.59 9.44 3.39
N PRO A 212 14.51 10.05 3.91
CA PRO A 212 14.60 11.40 4.48
C PRO A 212 15.61 11.53 5.62
N LYS A 213 15.79 10.50 6.45
CA LYS A 213 16.80 10.50 7.52
C LYS A 213 18.22 10.41 6.94
N ALA A 214 18.40 9.65 5.87
CA ALA A 214 19.68 9.59 5.16
C ALA A 214 20.04 10.95 4.54
N TRP A 215 19.09 11.62 3.88
CA TRP A 215 19.31 12.96 3.32
C TRP A 215 19.64 13.99 4.40
N GLN A 216 18.98 13.95 5.55
CA GLN A 216 19.30 14.80 6.70
C GLN A 216 20.71 14.56 7.24
N ALA A 217 21.23 13.34 7.11
CA ALA A 217 22.61 12.99 7.43
C ALA A 217 23.60 13.31 6.29
N GLY A 218 23.16 13.98 5.21
CA GLY A 218 23.99 14.32 4.05
C GLY A 218 24.20 13.18 3.06
N LEU A 219 23.48 12.07 3.19
CA LEU A 219 23.59 10.90 2.32
C LEU A 219 22.48 10.93 1.27
N ASP A 220 22.78 11.51 0.11
CA ASP A 220 21.86 11.65 -1.03
C ASP A 220 22.31 10.88 -2.28
N GLY A 221 23.41 10.12 -2.18
CA GLY A 221 24.00 9.38 -3.30
C GLY A 221 24.98 10.18 -4.15
N LYS A 222 25.37 11.39 -3.76
CA LYS A 222 26.43 12.15 -4.45
C LYS A 222 27.71 11.31 -4.61
N GLY A 223 28.21 11.26 -5.84
CA GLY A 223 29.40 10.49 -6.21
C GLY A 223 29.13 9.04 -6.59
N VAL A 224 27.89 8.55 -6.45
CA VAL A 224 27.48 7.20 -6.86
C VAL A 224 26.97 7.21 -8.30
N ARG A 225 27.36 6.19 -9.09
CA ARG A 225 26.81 5.93 -10.42
C ARG A 225 25.87 4.73 -10.39
N ILE A 226 24.63 4.92 -10.82
CA ILE A 226 23.60 3.89 -10.93
C ILE A 226 23.33 3.63 -12.42
N ALA A 227 23.65 2.44 -12.90
CA ALA A 227 23.23 2.01 -14.23
C ALA A 227 21.79 1.49 -14.18
N VAL A 228 20.94 2.04 -15.03
CA VAL A 228 19.56 1.58 -15.24
C VAL A 228 19.55 0.87 -16.60
N LEU A 229 19.47 -0.46 -16.57
CA LEU A 229 19.38 -1.27 -17.78
C LEU A 229 17.92 -1.63 -18.02
N ASP A 230 17.27 -0.94 -18.97
CA ASP A 230 15.81 -0.95 -19.12
C ASP A 230 15.37 -0.53 -20.54
N THR A 231 14.17 0.03 -20.71
CA THR A 231 13.60 0.51 -21.99
C THR A 231 14.21 1.81 -22.52
N GLY A 232 15.25 2.33 -21.86
CA GLY A 232 15.80 3.67 -22.07
C GLY A 232 15.37 4.65 -20.99
N VAL A 233 15.79 5.91 -21.09
CA VAL A 233 15.42 6.98 -20.15
C VAL A 233 15.12 8.27 -20.91
N ASP A 234 14.04 8.96 -20.55
CA ASP A 234 13.75 10.31 -21.04
C ASP A 234 14.65 11.34 -20.36
N ALA A 235 15.76 11.69 -21.02
CA ALA A 235 16.69 12.73 -20.60
C ALA A 235 16.07 14.13 -20.50
N THR A 236 14.93 14.37 -21.16
CA THR A 236 14.25 15.67 -21.15
C THR A 236 13.35 15.85 -19.93
N HIS A 237 13.09 14.78 -19.17
CA HIS A 237 12.24 14.86 -17.98
C HIS A 237 12.87 15.79 -16.93
N PRO A 238 12.13 16.78 -16.38
CA PRO A 238 12.71 17.77 -15.46
C PRO A 238 13.38 17.16 -14.22
N ASP A 239 12.88 16.01 -13.74
CA ASP A 239 13.44 15.33 -12.56
C ASP A 239 14.77 14.61 -12.86
N LEU A 240 15.09 14.36 -14.13
CA LEU A 240 16.29 13.64 -14.57
C LEU A 240 17.28 14.53 -15.32
N LYS A 241 16.93 15.80 -15.54
CA LYS A 241 17.80 16.78 -16.19
C LYS A 241 19.14 16.87 -15.46
N GLY A 242 20.23 16.58 -16.18
CA GLY A 242 21.59 16.59 -15.64
C GLY A 242 21.95 15.40 -14.73
N GLN A 243 21.08 14.39 -14.62
CA GLN A 243 21.37 13.15 -13.89
C GLN A 243 22.01 12.08 -14.77
N ILE A 244 21.64 12.02 -16.05
CA ILE A 244 22.20 11.06 -17.01
C ILE A 244 23.59 11.56 -17.42
N VAL A 245 24.61 10.73 -17.21
CA VAL A 245 26.02 11.07 -17.50
C VAL A 245 26.62 10.25 -18.63
N ASP A 246 26.00 9.12 -18.98
CA ASP A 246 26.33 8.33 -20.16
C ASP A 246 25.10 7.50 -20.56
N GLU A 247 25.01 7.16 -21.83
CA GLU A 247 23.90 6.39 -22.36
C GLU A 247 24.30 5.55 -23.57
N LYS A 248 23.73 4.34 -23.67
CA LYS A 248 23.98 3.44 -24.80
C LYS A 248 22.79 2.53 -25.07
N ASN A 249 22.49 2.32 -26.35
CA ASN A 249 21.49 1.37 -26.79
C ASN A 249 22.16 0.05 -27.21
N PHE A 250 21.64 -1.06 -26.71
CA PHE A 250 22.05 -2.43 -27.03
C PHE A 250 20.99 -3.19 -27.80
N THR A 251 19.81 -2.61 -28.02
CA THR A 251 18.71 -3.25 -28.71
C THR A 251 18.83 -3.10 -30.22
N ASP A 252 18.22 -4.03 -30.94
CA ASP A 252 18.06 -3.95 -32.40
C ASP A 252 16.80 -3.17 -32.79
N SER A 253 16.34 -2.24 -31.93
CA SER A 253 15.09 -1.51 -32.14
C SER A 253 15.16 -0.67 -33.41
N SER A 254 14.24 -0.95 -34.33
CA SER A 254 14.04 -0.19 -35.56
C SER A 254 12.75 0.63 -35.45
N PRO A 255 12.73 1.91 -35.86
CA PRO A 255 13.75 2.58 -36.69
C PRO A 255 14.86 3.31 -35.92
N SER A 256 14.88 3.29 -34.58
CA SER A 256 15.78 4.14 -33.80
C SER A 256 16.82 3.39 -32.96
N ALA A 257 18.09 3.65 -33.25
CA ALA A 257 19.23 3.25 -32.43
C ALA A 257 19.45 4.16 -31.20
N ASP A 258 18.53 5.09 -30.91
CA ASP A 258 18.65 5.98 -29.75
C ASP A 258 18.33 5.28 -28.41
N THR A 259 18.60 5.98 -27.32
CA THR A 259 18.41 5.53 -25.92
C THR A 259 17.10 6.04 -25.31
N LYS A 260 16.22 6.63 -26.12
CA LYS A 260 15.01 7.29 -25.66
C LYS A 260 14.00 6.26 -25.21
N ASP A 261 13.40 6.53 -24.06
CA ASP A 261 12.33 5.70 -23.54
C ASP A 261 11.01 5.99 -24.26
N ARG A 262 10.49 4.99 -24.99
CA ARG A 262 9.17 5.03 -25.64
C ARG A 262 8.12 4.23 -24.90
N VAL A 263 8.51 3.47 -23.88
CA VAL A 263 7.61 2.66 -23.05
C VAL A 263 7.27 3.40 -21.76
N GLY A 264 8.26 4.09 -21.17
CA GLY A 264 8.14 4.85 -19.92
C GLY A 264 8.63 4.10 -18.68
N HIS A 265 8.96 2.81 -18.79
CA HIS A 265 9.37 1.98 -17.67
C HIS A 265 10.74 2.40 -17.13
N GLY A 266 11.75 2.47 -17.99
CA GLY A 266 13.10 2.87 -17.59
C GLY A 266 13.16 4.30 -17.03
N THR A 267 12.40 5.24 -17.58
CA THR A 267 12.27 6.61 -17.03
C THR A 267 11.69 6.60 -15.62
N HIS A 268 10.65 5.80 -15.40
CA HIS A 268 10.02 5.66 -14.08
C HIS A 268 11.00 5.08 -13.05
N VAL A 269 11.72 4.01 -13.42
CA VAL A 269 12.76 3.37 -12.60
C VAL A 269 13.89 4.36 -12.28
N ALA A 270 14.43 5.05 -13.29
CA ALA A 270 15.48 6.04 -13.12
C ALA A 270 15.06 7.19 -12.19
N SER A 271 13.82 7.69 -12.32
CA SER A 271 13.33 8.75 -11.43
C SER A 271 13.12 8.27 -9.99
N THR A 272 12.75 6.99 -9.79
CA THR A 272 12.63 6.40 -8.46
C THR A 272 14.00 6.28 -7.79
N ALA A 273 15.03 5.92 -8.55
CA ALA A 273 16.39 5.81 -8.06
C ALA A 273 17.02 7.19 -7.77
N ALA A 274 17.06 8.08 -8.75
CA ALA A 274 17.84 9.33 -8.68
C ALA A 274 17.08 10.59 -9.15
N GLY A 275 15.76 10.55 -9.25
CA GLY A 275 14.96 11.72 -9.62
C GLY A 275 15.12 12.85 -8.61
N THR A 276 15.41 14.06 -9.10
CA THR A 276 15.58 15.25 -8.24
C THR A 276 14.27 15.72 -7.61
N GLY A 277 13.14 15.31 -8.19
CA GLY A 277 11.79 15.74 -7.81
C GLY A 277 11.45 17.17 -8.24
N ALA A 278 12.24 17.79 -9.11
CA ALA A 278 12.10 19.19 -9.53
C ALA A 278 10.69 19.56 -10.02
N LYS A 279 10.08 18.74 -10.89
CA LYS A 279 8.72 18.94 -11.44
C LYS A 279 7.63 18.93 -10.38
N SER A 280 7.88 18.27 -9.25
CA SER A 280 6.91 18.05 -8.18
C SER A 280 7.19 18.83 -6.90
N GLY A 281 8.14 19.77 -6.93
CA GLY A 281 8.59 20.49 -5.73
C GLY A 281 9.18 19.56 -4.66
N GLY A 282 9.80 18.46 -5.07
CA GLY A 282 10.41 17.45 -4.19
C GLY A 282 9.45 16.38 -3.67
N ARG A 283 8.16 16.39 -4.06
CA ARG A 283 7.18 15.39 -3.61
C ARG A 283 7.52 13.97 -4.07
N PHE A 284 7.99 13.82 -5.30
CA PHE A 284 8.39 12.54 -5.91
C PHE A 284 9.90 12.47 -6.10
N LYS A 285 10.66 12.94 -5.10
CA LYS A 285 12.12 12.81 -5.09
C LYS A 285 12.52 11.35 -4.96
N GLY A 286 13.44 10.90 -5.81
CA GLY A 286 14.02 9.58 -5.78
C GLY A 286 14.86 9.33 -4.53
N VAL A 287 15.26 8.08 -4.31
CA VAL A 287 15.97 7.65 -3.09
C VAL A 287 17.35 8.32 -2.97
N ALA A 288 18.08 8.42 -4.08
CA ALA A 288 19.45 8.94 -4.18
C ALA A 288 19.51 10.10 -5.19
N PRO A 289 18.91 11.27 -4.87
CA PRO A 289 18.79 12.40 -5.80
C PRO A 289 20.13 13.06 -6.19
N GLY A 290 21.23 12.75 -5.49
CA GLY A 290 22.59 13.19 -5.83
C GLY A 290 23.35 12.22 -6.74
N ALA A 291 22.83 11.01 -6.96
CA ALA A 291 23.46 9.99 -7.80
C ALA A 291 23.35 10.33 -9.30
N LYS A 292 24.26 9.79 -10.09
CA LYS A 292 24.25 9.89 -11.56
C LYS A 292 23.77 8.60 -12.19
N ILE A 293 23.08 8.73 -13.33
CA ILE A 293 22.48 7.63 -14.07
C ILE A 293 23.32 7.30 -15.30
N LEU A 294 23.59 6.01 -15.49
CA LEU A 294 24.04 5.45 -16.78
C LEU A 294 22.82 4.79 -17.43
N ASN A 295 22.39 5.29 -18.57
CA ASN A 295 21.18 4.83 -19.27
C ASN A 295 21.54 3.73 -20.28
N GLY A 296 21.38 2.46 -19.91
CA GLY A 296 21.57 1.34 -20.84
C GLY A 296 20.24 0.85 -21.37
N LYS A 297 19.90 1.15 -22.62
CA LYS A 297 18.70 0.59 -23.23
C LYS A 297 18.97 -0.85 -23.66
N VAL A 298 18.37 -1.80 -22.94
CA VAL A 298 18.47 -3.25 -23.21
C VAL A 298 17.12 -3.89 -23.51
N LEU A 299 16.03 -3.13 -23.32
CA LEU A 299 14.68 -3.49 -23.74
C LEU A 299 14.23 -2.54 -24.85
N GLY A 300 13.71 -3.11 -25.94
CA GLY A 300 13.25 -2.40 -27.11
C GLY A 300 12.00 -1.57 -26.86
N ASP A 301 11.49 -0.95 -27.92
CA ASP A 301 10.31 -0.09 -27.85
C ASP A 301 9.00 -0.85 -27.62
N ASP A 302 9.04 -2.17 -27.70
CA ASP A 302 7.98 -3.11 -27.32
C ASP A 302 8.09 -3.58 -25.86
N GLY A 303 9.16 -3.19 -25.16
CA GLY A 303 9.44 -3.58 -23.77
C GLY A 303 10.15 -4.93 -23.61
N TYR A 304 10.62 -5.54 -24.70
CA TYR A 304 11.31 -6.83 -24.67
C TYR A 304 12.77 -6.70 -25.09
N GLY A 305 13.61 -7.61 -24.62
CA GLY A 305 15.02 -7.69 -25.00
C GLY A 305 15.55 -9.09 -24.78
N SER A 306 16.64 -9.43 -25.46
CA SER A 306 17.29 -10.73 -25.30
C SER A 306 18.31 -10.70 -24.17
N ASP A 307 18.59 -11.88 -23.59
CA ASP A 307 19.64 -12.03 -22.57
C ASP A 307 20.98 -11.46 -23.04
N SER A 308 21.33 -11.64 -24.32
CA SER A 308 22.56 -11.08 -24.90
C SER A 308 22.61 -9.56 -24.84
N GLN A 309 21.51 -8.87 -25.09
CA GLN A 309 21.41 -7.40 -25.01
C GLN A 309 21.55 -6.93 -23.56
N VAL A 310 20.93 -7.65 -22.62
CA VAL A 310 21.04 -7.37 -21.19
C VAL A 310 22.47 -7.59 -20.69
N ILE A 311 23.13 -8.70 -21.07
CA ILE A 311 24.54 -8.99 -20.71
C ILE A 311 25.47 -7.92 -21.25
N ALA A 312 25.32 -7.53 -22.51
CA ALA A 312 26.12 -6.45 -23.10
C ALA A 312 25.95 -5.13 -22.34
N GLY A 313 24.73 -4.82 -21.91
CA GLY A 313 24.45 -3.67 -21.04
C GLY A 313 25.13 -3.78 -19.67
N MET A 314 25.13 -4.97 -19.04
CA MET A 314 25.78 -5.20 -17.75
C MET A 314 27.30 -5.02 -17.83
N GLU A 315 27.93 -5.57 -18.88
CA GLU A 315 29.37 -5.42 -19.11
C GLU A 315 29.77 -3.97 -19.37
N TRP A 316 28.99 -3.26 -20.19
CA TRP A 316 29.20 -1.84 -20.43
C TRP A 316 29.05 -1.02 -19.15
N ALA A 317 28.00 -1.25 -18.36
CA ALA A 317 27.78 -0.52 -17.11
C ALA A 317 28.95 -0.72 -16.13
N ALA A 318 29.45 -1.95 -15.99
CA ALA A 318 30.62 -2.24 -15.17
C ALA A 318 31.89 -1.55 -15.71
N ALA A 319 32.07 -1.50 -17.04
CA ALA A 319 33.18 -0.80 -17.67
C ALA A 319 33.12 0.73 -17.48
N GLN A 320 31.93 1.31 -17.42
CA GLN A 320 31.70 2.73 -17.13
C GLN A 320 31.82 3.09 -15.63
N GLY A 321 32.16 2.10 -14.78
CA GLY A 321 32.35 2.30 -13.35
C GLY A 321 31.03 2.51 -12.60
N ALA A 322 29.96 1.80 -12.99
CA ALA A 322 28.73 1.75 -12.20
C ALA A 322 29.00 1.17 -10.81
N ASP A 323 28.55 1.85 -9.75
CA ASP A 323 28.54 1.30 -8.40
C ASP A 323 27.39 0.32 -8.20
N VAL A 324 26.27 0.61 -8.84
CA VAL A 324 25.02 -0.14 -8.76
C VAL A 324 24.48 -0.35 -10.16
N VAL A 325 24.06 -1.57 -10.49
CA VAL A 325 23.32 -1.90 -11.71
C VAL A 325 21.92 -2.34 -11.33
N ASN A 326 20.91 -1.65 -11.84
CA ASN A 326 19.51 -1.98 -11.63
C ASN A 326 18.95 -2.73 -12.84
N LEU A 327 18.45 -3.94 -12.58
CA LEU A 327 17.73 -4.79 -13.53
C LEU A 327 16.27 -4.91 -13.04
N SER A 328 15.42 -3.98 -13.47
CA SER A 328 13.97 -4.06 -13.22
C SER A 328 13.26 -4.87 -14.31
N LEU A 329 13.90 -5.95 -14.72
CA LEU A 329 13.49 -6.89 -15.74
C LEU A 329 13.76 -8.30 -15.24
N GLY A 330 13.11 -9.28 -15.86
CA GLY A 330 13.32 -10.68 -15.57
C GLY A 330 12.53 -11.56 -16.53
N GLY A 331 12.90 -12.82 -16.59
CA GLY A 331 12.24 -13.84 -17.41
C GLY A 331 11.92 -15.10 -16.59
N ASP A 332 11.28 -16.07 -17.25
CA ASP A 332 11.08 -17.41 -16.69
C ASP A 332 12.45 -18.03 -16.36
N ASP A 333 12.58 -18.53 -15.13
CA ASP A 333 13.80 -19.18 -14.64
C ASP A 333 13.94 -20.60 -15.21
N ALA A 334 15.12 -20.92 -15.73
CA ALA A 334 15.44 -22.24 -16.28
C ALA A 334 16.14 -23.10 -15.21
N VAL A 335 16.01 -24.43 -15.28
CA VAL A 335 16.73 -25.31 -14.34
C VAL A 335 18.25 -25.20 -14.60
N GLY A 336 18.96 -24.50 -13.73
CA GLY A 336 20.42 -24.30 -13.83
C GLY A 336 20.85 -22.91 -13.36
N VAL A 337 22.09 -22.51 -13.69
CA VAL A 337 22.50 -21.10 -13.64
C VAL A 337 22.35 -20.57 -15.07
N ASP A 338 21.42 -19.64 -15.27
CA ASP A 338 21.23 -19.03 -16.58
C ASP A 338 22.36 -18.04 -16.95
N PRO A 339 22.51 -17.66 -18.22
CA PRO A 339 23.57 -16.75 -18.65
C PRO A 339 23.57 -15.38 -17.96
N LEU A 340 22.40 -14.86 -17.56
CA LEU A 340 22.30 -13.59 -16.84
C LEU A 340 22.81 -13.73 -15.41
N GLU A 341 22.47 -14.80 -14.71
CA GLU A 341 22.99 -15.10 -13.38
C GLU A 341 24.50 -15.29 -13.37
N ALA A 342 25.04 -15.99 -14.38
CA ALA A 342 26.47 -16.16 -14.53
C ALA A 342 27.19 -14.81 -14.70
N ALA A 343 26.64 -13.93 -15.55
CA ALA A 343 27.15 -12.58 -15.76
C ALA A 343 27.08 -11.73 -14.47
N VAL A 344 25.96 -11.76 -13.74
CA VAL A 344 25.80 -11.06 -12.46
C VAL A 344 26.84 -11.54 -11.45
N ASN A 345 27.00 -12.86 -11.28
CA ASN A 345 27.95 -13.43 -10.32
C ASN A 345 29.39 -13.00 -10.65
N ARG A 346 29.76 -13.06 -11.93
CA ARG A 346 31.09 -12.67 -12.40
C ARG A 346 31.36 -11.18 -12.21
N LEU A 347 30.47 -10.31 -12.69
CA LEU A 347 30.66 -8.86 -12.61
C LEU A 347 30.65 -8.36 -11.16
N SER A 348 29.84 -8.98 -10.29
CA SER A 348 29.86 -8.71 -8.86
C SER A 348 31.22 -9.05 -8.23
N ALA A 349 31.78 -10.21 -8.57
CA ALA A 349 33.04 -10.70 -8.01
C ALA A 349 34.26 -9.93 -8.53
N ASP A 350 34.33 -9.72 -9.85
CA ASP A 350 35.50 -9.17 -10.52
C ASP A 350 35.58 -7.64 -10.39
N ARG A 351 34.43 -6.95 -10.35
CA ARG A 351 34.35 -5.49 -10.43
C ARG A 351 33.73 -4.83 -9.20
N GLY A 352 33.22 -5.60 -8.23
CA GLY A 352 32.64 -5.08 -6.99
C GLY A 352 31.32 -4.31 -7.20
N VAL A 353 30.65 -4.53 -8.34
CA VAL A 353 29.38 -3.88 -8.68
C VAL A 353 28.23 -4.51 -7.89
N LEU A 354 27.35 -3.68 -7.33
CA LEU A 354 26.13 -4.17 -6.66
C LEU A 354 24.99 -4.30 -7.69
N PHE A 355 24.38 -5.47 -7.79
CA PHE A 355 23.20 -5.68 -8.63
C PHE A 355 21.91 -5.62 -7.81
N ALA A 356 20.97 -4.76 -8.22
CA ALA A 356 19.61 -4.70 -7.70
C ALA A 356 18.66 -5.26 -8.76
N ILE A 357 18.05 -6.43 -8.49
CA ILE A 357 17.33 -7.22 -9.49
C ILE A 357 15.88 -7.44 -9.02
N ALA A 358 14.91 -7.24 -9.91
CA ALA A 358 13.50 -7.51 -9.61
C ALA A 358 13.24 -9.01 -9.40
N ALA A 359 12.36 -9.34 -8.45
CA ALA A 359 12.04 -10.74 -8.11
C ALA A 359 11.02 -11.42 -9.05
N GLY A 360 10.47 -10.68 -10.02
CA GLY A 360 9.42 -11.15 -10.93
C GLY A 360 7.99 -10.89 -10.43
N ASN A 361 7.05 -10.70 -11.35
CA ASN A 361 5.66 -10.31 -11.07
C ASN A 361 4.62 -11.38 -11.47
N ASP A 362 5.06 -12.56 -11.91
CA ASP A 362 4.18 -13.51 -12.61
C ASP A 362 3.21 -14.28 -11.73
N GLY A 363 3.38 -14.27 -10.41
CA GLY A 363 2.37 -14.71 -9.43
C GLY A 363 1.81 -16.15 -9.58
N ARG A 364 2.29 -16.94 -10.55
CA ARG A 364 1.63 -18.17 -11.00
C ARG A 364 2.07 -19.44 -10.28
N ARG A 365 3.11 -19.42 -9.45
CA ARG A 365 3.45 -20.53 -8.55
C ARG A 365 4.06 -20.05 -7.23
N PRO A 366 3.73 -20.70 -6.09
CA PRO A 366 4.46 -20.46 -4.85
C PRO A 366 5.89 -21.00 -5.03
N ARG A 367 6.88 -20.09 -5.18
CA ARG A 367 8.33 -20.33 -5.35
C ARG A 367 8.88 -20.39 -6.79
N SER A 368 8.65 -19.37 -7.62
CA SER A 368 9.50 -19.18 -8.79
C SER A 368 10.07 -17.76 -8.74
N PRO A 369 11.30 -17.58 -8.22
CA PRO A 369 12.09 -16.39 -8.55
C PRO A 369 12.23 -16.29 -10.08
N SER A 370 12.31 -15.09 -10.62
CA SER A 370 12.64 -14.88 -12.04
C SER A 370 14.16 -14.73 -12.20
N ALA A 371 14.74 -15.27 -13.26
CA ALA A 371 16.10 -14.93 -13.67
C ALA A 371 16.22 -13.41 -13.89
N PRO A 372 17.30 -12.71 -13.46
CA PRO A 372 18.49 -13.20 -12.75
C PRO A 372 18.43 -13.04 -11.21
N SER A 373 17.25 -12.99 -10.60
CA SER A 373 17.10 -12.71 -9.16
C SER A 373 17.66 -13.79 -8.22
N THR A 374 17.95 -14.98 -8.76
CA THR A 374 18.50 -16.16 -8.06
C THR A 374 20.04 -16.19 -7.99
N ALA A 375 20.73 -15.22 -8.58
CA ALA A 375 22.20 -15.11 -8.52
C ALA A 375 22.73 -15.04 -7.06
N ARG A 376 23.75 -15.88 -6.76
CA ARG A 376 24.33 -16.09 -5.41
C ARG A 376 24.91 -14.82 -4.77
N THR A 377 25.35 -13.83 -5.53
CA THR A 377 26.04 -12.62 -5.02
C THR A 377 25.19 -11.36 -4.99
N SER A 378 23.89 -11.40 -5.33
CA SER A 378 23.00 -10.23 -5.37
C SER A 378 22.85 -9.47 -4.04
N SER A 379 23.43 -10.00 -2.94
CA SER A 379 23.30 -9.46 -1.58
C SER A 379 24.61 -9.26 -0.80
N ARG A 380 25.80 -9.43 -1.40
CA ARG A 380 27.07 -9.41 -0.63
C ARG A 380 28.00 -8.24 -0.97
N THR A 381 27.84 -7.10 -0.28
CA THR A 381 28.90 -6.07 -0.18
C THR A 381 28.96 -5.41 1.22
N SER A 382 30.13 -4.86 1.55
CA SER A 382 30.59 -4.32 2.85
C SER A 382 29.62 -3.37 3.60
N PRO A 383 29.77 -3.19 4.93
CA PRO A 383 28.78 -2.54 5.81
C PRO A 383 28.38 -1.09 5.43
N ALA A 384 29.24 -0.38 4.70
CA ALA A 384 28.96 0.97 4.20
C ALA A 384 28.05 1.00 2.94
N ARG A 385 28.03 -0.08 2.14
CA ARG A 385 27.23 -0.20 0.90
C ARG A 385 25.94 -1.04 1.07
N ALA A 386 25.83 -1.82 2.14
CA ALA A 386 24.70 -2.72 2.41
C ALA A 386 23.36 -2.02 2.72
N ARG A 387 23.34 -0.73 3.08
CA ARG A 387 22.10 -0.03 3.47
C ARG A 387 21.19 0.36 2.30
N ALA A 388 21.66 0.31 1.05
CA ALA A 388 20.81 0.52 -0.13
C ALA A 388 20.07 -0.76 -0.58
N ALA A 389 20.65 -1.94 -0.32
CA ALA A 389 20.21 -3.23 -0.88
C ALA A 389 19.06 -3.92 -0.11
N ALA A 390 18.72 -3.47 1.09
CA ALA A 390 17.67 -4.10 1.92
C ALA A 390 16.24 -3.97 1.36
N THR A 391 16.07 -3.26 0.24
CA THR A 391 14.75 -2.88 -0.30
C THR A 391 14.18 -3.89 -1.32
N ALA A 392 14.99 -4.83 -1.82
CA ALA A 392 14.55 -5.81 -2.83
C ALA A 392 13.93 -7.10 -2.24
N ARG A 393 14.04 -7.32 -0.91
CA ARG A 393 13.51 -8.52 -0.27
C ARG A 393 12.16 -8.22 0.39
N SER A 394 11.09 -8.54 -0.35
CA SER A 394 9.71 -8.68 0.15
C SER A 394 9.10 -7.44 0.79
N SER A 395 8.52 -6.57 -0.05
CA SER A 395 7.27 -5.90 0.31
C SER A 395 6.13 -6.58 -0.42
N ARG A 396 5.62 -7.68 0.16
CA ARG A 396 4.22 -8.06 -0.08
C ARG A 396 3.36 -6.95 0.51
N THR A 397 2.67 -6.21 -0.34
CA THR A 397 1.53 -5.36 0.02
C THR A 397 0.36 -5.65 -0.87
#